data_AF-X6M2H5-F1
#
_entry.id   AF-X6M2H5-F1
#
_cell.length_a   1.000
_cell.length_b   1.000
_cell.length_c   1.000
_cell.angle_alpha   90.00
_cell.angle_beta   90.00
_cell.angle_gamma   90.00
#
_symmetry.space_group_name_H-M   'P 1'
#
loop_
_entity.id
_entity.type
_entity.pdbx_description
1 polymer ?
#
loop_
_entity_poly.entity_id
_entity_poly.type
_entity_poly.pdbx_seq_one_letter_code
_entity_poly.pdbx_strand_id
1 'polypeptide(L)'
;MGAWAAFASQASGWDDLFPGVDVRLVTLKLNFFIPFFDLFLTFMGVCDASKESCDAILHNRSSLAIVLGGAKEALDAHAGDVVLFLAERKGFVKVALSNGASLVPVFGFGENDLYFQGQLSDSFKKEYNKGLDLQFQYFEGVEYFNIILAYFLNEFRLILSLGNLLSVPNYRPKK
;
A
#
# COMPACT_ATOMS: atom_id res chain seq x y z
N MET A 1 -3.79 5.64 -2.13
CA MET A 1 -5.14 5.40 -1.57
C MET A 1 -5.96 4.49 -2.49
N GLY A 2 -5.69 4.45 -3.79
CA GLY A 2 -6.33 3.50 -4.70
C GLY A 2 -5.98 2.04 -4.45
N ALA A 3 -4.90 1.70 -3.74
CA ALA A 3 -4.70 0.31 -3.26
C ALA A 3 -5.79 -0.14 -2.27
N TRP A 4 -6.31 0.76 -1.44
CA TRP A 4 -7.44 0.46 -0.55
C TRP A 4 -8.72 0.28 -1.34
N ALA A 5 -8.98 1.19 -2.28
CA ALA A 5 -10.08 1.09 -3.23
C ALA A 5 -10.07 -0.24 -4.01
N ALA A 6 -8.88 -0.62 -4.46
CA ALA A 6 -8.63 -1.78 -5.30
C ALA A 6 -8.84 -3.09 -4.55
N PHE A 7 -8.30 -3.19 -3.33
CA PHE A 7 -8.07 -4.49 -2.69
C PHE A 7 -8.67 -4.63 -1.29
N ALA A 8 -8.96 -3.52 -0.59
CA ALA A 8 -9.60 -3.56 0.74
C ALA A 8 -11.10 -3.29 0.66
N SER A 9 -11.57 -2.69 -0.45
CA SER A 9 -12.99 -2.43 -0.70
C SER A 9 -13.48 -3.19 -1.93
N GLN A 10 -14.79 -3.39 -2.02
CA GLN A 10 -15.43 -3.94 -3.22
C GLN A 10 -15.58 -2.93 -4.37
N ALA A 11 -15.06 -1.70 -4.24
CA ALA A 11 -15.26 -0.63 -5.20
C ALA A 11 -14.64 -0.88 -6.58
N SER A 12 -13.61 -1.73 -6.67
CA SER A 12 -12.95 -2.08 -7.93
C SER A 12 -13.65 -3.18 -8.72
N GLY A 13 -14.63 -3.87 -8.13
CA GLY A 13 -15.22 -5.09 -8.71
C GLY A 13 -14.24 -6.26 -8.79
N TRP A 14 -13.20 -6.29 -7.93
CA TRP A 14 -12.17 -7.32 -7.95
C TRP A 14 -12.74 -8.74 -7.87
N ASP A 15 -13.69 -8.96 -6.98
CA ASP A 15 -14.31 -10.28 -6.75
C ASP A 15 -15.05 -10.79 -8.00
N ASP A 16 -15.60 -9.88 -8.81
CA ASP A 16 -16.29 -10.20 -10.06
C ASP A 16 -15.30 -10.51 -11.20
N LEU A 17 -14.18 -9.78 -11.25
CA LEU A 17 -13.15 -9.94 -12.27
C LEU A 17 -12.24 -11.16 -12.00
N PHE A 18 -11.97 -11.46 -10.74
CA PHE A 18 -11.06 -12.52 -10.29
C PHE A 18 -11.69 -13.39 -9.20
N PRO A 19 -12.75 -14.15 -9.53
CA PRO A 19 -13.47 -14.94 -8.54
C PRO A 19 -12.56 -15.98 -7.87
N GLY A 20 -12.60 -16.02 -6.54
CA GLY A 20 -11.81 -16.95 -5.72
C GLY A 20 -10.38 -16.50 -5.42
N VAL A 21 -9.96 -15.33 -5.88
CA VAL A 21 -8.67 -14.72 -5.52
C VAL A 21 -8.86 -13.82 -4.31
N ASP A 22 -8.75 -14.39 -3.09
CA ASP A 22 -8.77 -13.62 -1.85
C ASP A 22 -7.49 -12.79 -1.73
N VAL A 23 -7.60 -11.45 -1.79
CA VAL A 23 -6.46 -10.53 -1.68
C VAL A 23 -6.53 -9.80 -0.34
N ARG A 24 -5.45 -9.89 0.44
CA ARG A 24 -5.27 -9.15 1.68
C ARG A 24 -4.34 -7.97 1.48
N LEU A 25 -4.86 -6.77 1.62
CA LEU A 25 -4.05 -5.56 1.64
C LEU A 25 -3.29 -5.50 2.98
N VAL A 26 -2.00 -5.15 2.92
CA VAL A 26 -1.22 -4.87 4.14
C VAL A 26 -0.80 -3.42 4.25
N THR A 27 -0.66 -2.95 5.48
CA THR A 27 -0.24 -1.59 5.80
C THR A 27 0.74 -1.54 6.97
N LEU A 28 1.32 -0.37 7.25
CA LEU A 28 2.26 -0.20 8.36
C LEU A 28 1.60 -0.61 9.68
N LYS A 29 2.31 -1.42 10.47
CA LYS A 29 1.85 -1.86 11.80
C LYS A 29 1.40 -0.70 12.69
N LEU A 30 1.99 0.47 12.48
CA LEU A 30 1.71 1.61 13.31
C LEU A 30 0.29 2.18 13.12
N ASN A 31 -0.35 1.90 11.98
CA ASN A 31 -1.75 2.25 11.75
C ASN A 31 -2.70 1.53 12.74
N PHE A 32 -2.30 0.38 13.27
CA PHE A 32 -3.06 -0.40 14.26
C PHE A 32 -2.91 0.12 15.70
N PHE A 33 -2.03 1.10 15.95
CA PHE A 33 -1.94 1.76 17.27
C PHE A 33 -2.84 2.99 17.40
N ILE A 34 -3.46 3.44 16.30
CA ILE A 34 -4.37 4.59 16.31
C ILE A 34 -5.75 4.11 16.77
N PRO A 35 -6.30 4.65 17.89
CA PRO A 35 -7.62 4.27 18.38
C PRO A 35 -8.70 4.44 17.30
N PHE A 36 -9.67 3.51 17.26
CA PHE A 36 -10.73 3.39 16.24
C PHE A 36 -10.27 3.05 14.81
N PHE A 37 -9.07 3.46 14.40
CA PHE A 37 -8.56 3.15 13.07
C PHE A 37 -8.20 1.67 12.93
N ASP A 38 -7.67 1.04 13.99
CA ASP A 38 -7.49 -0.41 14.07
C ASP A 38 -8.80 -1.18 13.80
N LEU A 39 -9.90 -0.76 14.42
CA LEU A 39 -11.21 -1.40 14.21
C LEU A 39 -11.66 -1.27 12.76
N PHE A 40 -11.46 -0.09 12.15
CA PHE A 40 -11.77 0.15 10.75
C PHE A 40 -10.89 -0.70 9.81
N LEU A 41 -9.59 -0.76 10.04
CA LEU A 41 -8.64 -1.60 9.29
C LEU A 41 -9.04 -3.07 9.34
N THR A 42 -9.32 -3.55 10.56
CA THR A 42 -9.72 -4.93 10.81
C THR A 42 -11.06 -5.26 10.15
N PHE A 43 -12.03 -4.34 10.20
CA PHE A 43 -13.32 -4.48 9.51
C PHE A 43 -13.16 -4.59 7.98
N MET A 44 -12.24 -3.82 7.41
CA MET A 44 -11.88 -3.85 5.99
C MET A 44 -10.98 -5.06 5.63
N GLY A 45 -10.63 -5.91 6.59
CA GLY A 45 -9.78 -7.08 6.37
C GLY A 45 -8.32 -6.75 6.03
N VAL A 46 -7.86 -5.53 6.35
CA VAL A 46 -6.48 -5.09 6.16
C VAL A 46 -5.58 -5.67 7.25
N CYS A 47 -4.39 -6.12 6.89
CA CYS A 47 -3.42 -6.70 7.82
C CYS A 47 -2.18 -5.81 7.97
N ASP A 48 -1.33 -6.10 8.96
CA ASP A 48 -0.06 -5.41 9.11
C ASP A 48 1.01 -5.99 8.14
N ALA A 49 1.93 -5.15 7.69
CA ALA A 49 2.97 -5.53 6.73
C ALA A 49 4.19 -6.22 7.39
N SER A 50 4.05 -6.76 8.61
CA SER A 50 5.12 -7.57 9.21
C SER A 50 5.35 -8.85 8.41
N LYS A 51 6.57 -9.37 8.48
CA LYS A 51 6.94 -10.60 7.81
C LYS A 51 6.05 -11.77 8.27
N GLU A 52 5.78 -11.84 9.56
CA GLU A 52 4.99 -12.91 10.18
C GLU A 52 3.55 -12.90 9.66
N SER A 53 2.95 -11.72 9.54
CA SER A 53 1.61 -11.53 8.97
C SER A 53 1.56 -11.89 7.49
N CYS A 54 2.56 -11.44 6.72
CA CYS A 54 2.69 -11.78 5.30
C CYS A 54 2.83 -13.30 5.08
N ASP A 55 3.68 -13.96 5.87
CA ASP A 55 3.88 -15.42 5.83
C ASP A 55 2.57 -16.15 6.17
N ALA A 56 1.83 -15.69 7.18
CA ALA A 56 0.55 -16.28 7.57
C ALA A 56 -0.53 -16.17 6.46
N ILE A 57 -0.64 -15.01 5.82
CA ILE A 57 -1.56 -14.77 4.70
C ILE A 57 -1.25 -15.74 3.55
N LEU A 58 0.01 -15.84 3.15
CA LEU A 58 0.44 -16.68 2.03
C LEU A 58 0.29 -18.18 2.34
N HIS A 59 0.53 -18.60 3.58
CA HIS A 59 0.29 -19.98 4.02
C HIS A 59 -1.19 -20.36 3.99
N ASN A 60 -2.09 -19.41 4.27
CA ASN A 60 -3.54 -19.60 4.19
C ASN A 60 -4.07 -19.62 2.74
N ARG A 61 -3.19 -19.65 1.73
CA ARG A 61 -3.54 -19.65 0.29
C ARG A 61 -4.24 -18.37 -0.18
N SER A 62 -4.20 -17.31 0.62
CA SER A 62 -4.62 -15.97 0.19
C SER A 62 -3.49 -15.27 -0.55
N SER A 63 -3.86 -14.34 -1.42
CA SER A 63 -2.96 -13.40 -2.09
C SER A 63 -2.68 -12.20 -1.18
N LEU A 64 -1.50 -11.61 -1.36
CA LEU A 64 -1.02 -10.49 -0.55
C LEU A 64 -0.79 -9.27 -1.45
N ALA A 65 -1.45 -8.15 -1.14
CA ALA A 65 -1.22 -6.87 -1.81
C ALA A 65 -0.36 -5.96 -0.93
N ILE A 66 0.83 -5.60 -1.44
CA ILE A 66 1.76 -4.67 -0.79
C ILE A 66 1.94 -3.45 -1.69
N VAL A 67 1.73 -2.26 -1.14
CA VAL A 67 2.08 -1.01 -1.82
C VAL A 67 3.57 -0.73 -1.60
N LEU A 68 4.34 -0.72 -2.69
CA LEU A 68 5.80 -0.55 -2.64
C LEU A 68 6.25 0.91 -2.49
N GLY A 69 5.38 1.87 -2.82
CA GLY A 69 5.62 3.30 -2.63
C GLY A 69 5.42 3.71 -1.17
N GLY A 70 6.37 4.45 -0.61
CA GLY A 70 6.29 5.08 0.71
C GLY A 70 6.05 6.59 0.62
N ALA A 71 6.17 7.27 1.77
CA ALA A 71 6.00 8.71 1.86
C ALA A 71 7.03 9.51 1.03
N LYS A 72 8.19 8.91 0.75
CA LYS A 72 9.25 9.52 -0.09
C LYS A 72 8.79 9.69 -1.54
N GLU A 73 8.18 8.66 -2.11
CA GLU A 73 7.60 8.67 -3.46
C GLU A 73 6.41 9.64 -3.54
N ALA A 74 5.63 9.77 -2.47
CA ALA A 74 4.51 10.71 -2.41
C ALA A 74 4.95 12.19 -2.28
N LEU A 75 6.11 12.44 -1.65
CA LEU A 75 6.66 13.80 -1.46
C LEU A 75 7.42 14.33 -2.69
N ASP A 76 7.89 13.44 -3.57
CA ASP A 76 8.62 13.78 -4.80
C ASP A 76 7.76 13.59 -6.07
N ALA A 77 6.48 13.27 -5.90
CA ALA A 77 5.53 13.13 -7.00
C ALA A 77 5.20 14.50 -7.60
N HIS A 78 5.74 14.80 -8.77
CA HIS A 78 5.39 15.98 -9.55
C HIS A 78 4.36 15.59 -10.62
N ALA A 79 3.46 16.52 -10.98
CA ALA A 79 2.48 16.27 -12.03
C ALA A 79 3.17 15.88 -13.35
N GLY A 80 2.94 14.65 -13.82
CA GLY A 80 3.51 14.11 -15.06
C GLY A 80 4.61 13.05 -14.88
N ASP A 81 5.20 12.92 -13.69
CA ASP A 81 6.30 11.98 -13.42
C ASP A 81 5.95 11.00 -12.28
N VAL A 82 6.26 9.72 -12.48
CA VAL A 82 6.15 8.67 -11.44
C VAL A 82 7.51 8.02 -11.24
N VAL A 83 8.21 8.42 -10.18
CA VAL A 83 9.52 7.85 -9.81
C VAL A 83 9.31 6.74 -8.78
N LEU A 84 9.64 5.51 -9.14
CA LEU A 84 9.51 4.34 -8.26
C LEU A 84 10.89 3.90 -7.74
N PHE A 85 11.13 4.07 -6.43
CA PHE A 85 12.37 3.61 -5.78
C PHE A 85 12.28 2.13 -5.38
N LEU A 86 12.15 1.24 -6.37
CA LEU A 86 11.95 -0.21 -6.14
C LEU A 86 13.25 -0.99 -5.89
N ALA A 87 14.37 -0.51 -6.44
CA ALA A 87 15.63 -1.27 -6.46
C ALA A 87 16.19 -1.57 -5.06
N GLU A 88 15.93 -0.70 -4.09
CA GLU A 88 16.43 -0.81 -2.71
C GLU A 88 15.46 -1.59 -1.80
N ARG A 89 14.17 -1.64 -2.14
CA ARG A 89 13.10 -2.23 -1.32
C ARG A 89 12.89 -3.71 -1.64
N LYS A 90 13.84 -4.58 -1.29
CA LYS A 90 13.80 -6.03 -1.63
C LYS A 90 13.01 -6.92 -0.67
N GLY A 91 12.34 -6.34 0.34
CA GLY A 91 11.65 -7.10 1.41
C GLY A 91 10.54 -8.00 0.87
N PHE A 92 9.67 -7.47 0.02
CA PHE A 92 8.56 -8.21 -0.58
C PHE A 92 9.07 -9.39 -1.44
N VAL A 93 10.20 -9.24 -2.14
CA VAL A 93 10.83 -10.31 -2.91
C VAL A 93 11.31 -11.44 -1.99
N LYS A 94 11.90 -11.11 -0.83
CA LYS A 94 12.32 -12.12 0.15
C LYS A 94 11.14 -12.91 0.71
N VAL A 95 10.03 -12.23 0.99
CA VAL A 95 8.78 -12.87 1.43
C VAL A 95 8.25 -13.81 0.34
N ALA A 96 8.19 -13.34 -0.91
CA ALA A 96 7.73 -14.15 -2.03
C ALA A 96 8.61 -15.40 -2.26
N LEU A 97 9.93 -15.23 -2.23
CA LEU A 97 10.90 -16.35 -2.32
C LEU A 97 10.70 -17.38 -1.19
N SER A 98 10.50 -16.92 0.04
CA SER A 98 10.36 -17.80 1.21
C SER A 98 9.07 -18.63 1.19
N ASN A 99 8.02 -18.07 0.59
CA ASN A 99 6.69 -18.70 0.53
C ASN A 99 6.39 -19.35 -0.84
N GLY A 100 7.31 -19.26 -1.81
CA GLY A 100 7.07 -19.71 -3.19
C GLY A 100 5.94 -18.95 -3.89
N ALA A 101 5.66 -17.73 -3.45
CA ALA A 101 4.61 -16.90 -4.02
C ALA A 101 5.10 -16.21 -5.29
N SER A 102 4.25 -16.16 -6.32
CA SER A 102 4.54 -15.39 -7.54
C SER A 102 4.23 -13.92 -7.34
N LEU A 103 4.96 -13.05 -8.03
CA LEU A 103 4.78 -11.60 -7.94
C LEU A 103 3.98 -11.11 -9.15
N VAL A 104 2.93 -10.33 -8.91
CA VAL A 104 2.17 -9.65 -9.96
C VAL A 104 2.33 -8.14 -9.76
N PRO A 105 3.03 -7.43 -10.67
CA PRO A 105 3.12 -5.99 -10.58
C PRO A 105 1.76 -5.37 -10.91
N VAL A 106 1.26 -4.49 -10.05
CA VAL A 106 0.03 -3.74 -10.27
C VAL A 106 0.33 -2.25 -10.19
N PHE A 107 -0.19 -1.49 -11.15
CA PHE A 107 -0.05 -0.04 -11.20
C PHE A 107 -1.43 0.62 -11.29
N GLY A 108 -1.69 1.62 -10.44
CA GLY A 108 -2.95 2.36 -10.41
C GLY A 108 -2.83 3.74 -11.09
N PHE A 109 -3.78 4.07 -11.96
CA PHE A 109 -3.92 5.39 -12.58
C PHE A 109 -5.19 6.09 -12.07
N GLY A 110 -5.19 7.42 -12.14
CA GLY A 110 -6.33 8.27 -11.73
C GLY A 110 -6.31 8.70 -10.26
N GLU A 111 -5.39 8.17 -9.44
CA GLU A 111 -5.24 8.61 -8.04
C GLU A 111 -4.78 10.07 -7.91
N ASN A 112 -4.01 10.58 -8.88
CA ASN A 112 -3.44 11.92 -8.81
C ASN A 112 -4.50 13.03 -8.97
N ASP A 113 -5.65 12.73 -9.56
CA ASP A 113 -6.74 13.69 -9.74
C ASP A 113 -7.51 13.96 -8.42
N LEU A 114 -7.27 13.14 -7.39
CA LEU A 114 -7.87 13.27 -6.06
C LEU A 114 -7.08 14.20 -5.12
N TYR A 115 -5.80 14.42 -5.37
CA TYR A 115 -4.91 15.13 -4.45
C TYR A 115 -4.52 16.48 -5.01
N PHE A 116 -5.09 17.55 -4.45
CA PHE A 116 -4.47 18.86 -4.49
C PHE A 116 -3.24 18.79 -3.57
N GLN A 117 -2.05 18.52 -4.12
CA GLN A 117 -0.81 18.68 -3.38
C GLN A 117 -0.58 20.18 -3.15
N GLY A 118 -1.10 20.71 -2.05
CA GLY A 118 -0.66 22.01 -1.57
C GLY A 118 0.85 21.97 -1.42
N GLN A 119 1.56 22.92 -2.04
CA GLN A 119 3.01 23.03 -1.92
C GLN A 119 3.38 23.14 -0.43
N LEU A 120 3.89 22.05 0.14
CA LEU A 120 4.53 22.09 1.46
C LEU A 120 5.69 23.08 1.38
N SER A 121 5.69 24.11 2.23
CA SER A 121 6.71 25.15 2.21
C SER A 121 8.10 24.56 2.38
N ASP A 122 9.09 25.11 1.67
CA ASP A 122 10.45 24.57 1.65
C ASP A 122 11.12 24.53 3.03
N SER A 123 10.63 25.36 3.96
CA SER A 123 11.00 25.36 5.38
C SER A 123 10.70 24.00 6.05
N PHE A 124 9.49 23.45 5.83
CA PHE A 124 9.07 22.17 6.38
C PHE A 124 9.85 20.99 5.79
N LYS A 125 10.16 21.05 4.48
CA LYS A 125 11.01 20.05 3.81
C LYS A 125 12.42 19.99 4.40
N LYS A 126 12.95 21.14 4.85
CA LYS A 126 14.31 21.27 5.40
C LYS A 126 14.41 20.79 6.86
N GLU A 127 13.34 20.95 7.63
CA GLU A 127 13.24 20.50 9.03
C GLU A 127 13.04 18.97 9.09
N TYR A 128 12.23 18.41 8.20
CA TYR A 128 11.94 16.97 8.09
C TYR A 128 13.18 16.11 7.75
N ASN A 129 14.11 16.65 6.96
CA ASN A 129 15.34 15.94 6.56
C ASN A 129 16.39 15.80 7.69
N LYS A 130 16.18 16.39 8.86
CA LYS A 130 17.22 16.53 9.89
C LYS A 130 17.18 15.51 11.03
N GLY A 131 16.19 14.64 11.15
CA GLY A 131 16.24 13.61 12.18
C GLY A 131 15.00 12.75 12.28
N LEU A 132 15.25 11.45 12.42
CA LEU A 132 14.34 10.32 12.66
C LEU A 132 13.77 9.65 11.40
N ASP A 133 14.31 8.46 11.15
CA ASP A 133 13.91 7.43 10.18
C ASP A 133 12.55 6.76 10.53
N LEU A 134 11.74 7.42 11.36
CA LEU A 134 10.37 7.03 11.70
C LEU A 134 9.44 8.01 10.98
N GLN A 135 9.16 7.67 9.72
CA GLN A 135 8.17 8.36 8.91
C GLN A 135 6.77 8.10 9.49
N PHE A 136 6.41 8.89 10.49
CA PHE A 136 5.01 9.13 10.80
C PHE A 136 4.65 10.53 10.40
N GLN A 137 3.81 10.58 9.38
CA GLN A 137 3.08 11.75 9.00
C GLN A 137 2.31 12.24 10.22
N TYR A 138 2.71 13.40 10.75
CA TYR A 138 1.91 14.16 11.71
C TYR A 138 0.68 14.69 10.94
N PHE A 139 -0.27 13.80 10.67
CA PHE A 139 -1.65 14.21 10.46
C PHE A 139 -2.28 14.16 11.84
N GLU A 140 -2.76 15.30 12.35
CA GLU A 140 -3.68 15.24 13.47
C GLU A 140 -4.81 14.26 13.07
N GLY A 141 -5.21 13.35 13.95
CA GLY A 141 -6.09 12.23 13.58
C GLY A 141 -7.39 12.63 12.87
N VAL A 142 -7.79 13.90 12.98
CA VAL A 142 -8.90 14.54 12.25
C VAL A 142 -8.61 14.68 10.75
N GLU A 143 -7.39 15.10 10.35
CA GLU A 143 -7.02 15.22 8.93
C GLU A 143 -6.88 13.86 8.25
N TYR A 144 -6.32 12.88 8.94
CA TYR A 144 -6.23 11.50 8.43
C TYR A 144 -7.63 10.89 8.25
N PHE A 145 -8.53 11.11 9.20
CA PHE A 145 -9.92 10.73 9.10
C PHE A 145 -10.64 11.46 7.95
N ASN A 146 -10.40 12.77 7.77
CA ASN A 146 -10.98 13.54 6.67
C ASN A 146 -10.50 13.05 5.29
N ILE A 147 -9.25 12.58 5.15
CA ILE A 147 -8.75 11.97 3.91
C ILE A 147 -9.49 10.66 3.61
N ILE A 148 -9.74 9.84 4.64
CA ILE A 148 -10.53 8.61 4.51
C ILE A 148 -12.00 8.93 4.17
N LEU A 149 -12.58 9.97 4.78
CA LEU A 149 -13.96 10.37 4.52
C LEU A 149 -14.16 10.99 3.14
N ALA A 150 -13.24 11.86 2.70
CA ALA A 150 -13.25 12.43 1.36
C ALA A 150 -13.20 11.33 0.29
N TYR A 151 -12.55 10.20 0.57
CA TYR A 151 -12.56 9.04 -0.30
C TYR A 151 -13.95 8.36 -0.39
N PHE A 152 -14.65 8.19 0.74
CA PHE A 152 -16.01 7.61 0.73
C PHE A 152 -17.06 8.53 0.10
N LEU A 153 -16.81 9.84 0.10
CA LEU A 153 -17.78 10.85 -0.33
C LEU A 153 -17.61 11.31 -1.78
N ASN A 154 -16.47 11.02 -2.42
CA ASN A 154 -16.20 11.47 -3.80
C ASN A 154 -16.15 10.30 -4.78
N GLU A 155 -16.81 10.46 -5.93
CA GLU A 155 -16.65 9.56 -7.06
C GLU A 155 -15.33 9.85 -7.76
N PHE A 156 -14.53 8.81 -8.00
CA PHE A 156 -13.30 8.92 -8.78
C PHE A 156 -13.10 7.67 -9.62
N ARG A 157 -12.39 7.84 -10.72
CA ARG A 157 -12.11 6.74 -11.64
C ARG A 157 -10.72 6.17 -11.36
N LEU A 158 -10.69 4.97 -10.79
CA LEU A 158 -9.46 4.19 -10.66
C LEU A 158 -9.29 3.26 -11.86
N ILE A 159 -8.09 3.24 -12.45
CA ILE A 159 -7.72 2.25 -13.47
C ILE A 159 -6.54 1.43 -12.95
N LEU A 160 -6.74 0.12 -12.82
CA LEU A 160 -5.68 -0.81 -12.41
C LEU A 160 -5.10 -1.50 -13.64
N SER A 161 -3.80 -1.37 -13.85
CA SER A 161 -3.04 -2.13 -14.83
C SER A 161 -2.30 -3.25 -14.13
N LEU A 162 -2.65 -4.49 -14.46
CA LEU A 162 -1.95 -5.69 -13.97
C LEU A 162 -0.90 -6.11 -15.00
N GLY A 163 0.33 -6.31 -14.55
CA GLY A 163 1.38 -6.87 -15.38
C GLY A 163 1.43 -8.39 -15.31
N ASN A 164 2.39 -8.97 -16.02
CA ASN A 164 2.57 -10.42 -16.08
C ASN A 164 3.03 -10.99 -14.74
N LEU A 165 2.63 -12.22 -14.48
CA LEU A 165 3.09 -13.00 -13.33
C LEU A 165 4.59 -13.26 -13.45
N LEU A 166 5.33 -12.82 -12.44
CA LEU A 166 6.75 -13.05 -12.28
C LEU A 166 6.91 -14.25 -11.35
N SER A 167 7.20 -15.42 -11.95
CA SER A 167 7.49 -16.61 -11.17
C SER A 167 8.79 -16.43 -10.41
N VAL A 168 8.72 -16.73 -9.13
CA VAL A 168 9.87 -16.67 -8.25
C VAL A 168 10.54 -18.05 -8.25
N PRO A 169 11.86 -18.15 -8.47
CA PRO A 169 12.55 -19.44 -8.48
C PRO A 169 12.43 -20.12 -7.12
N ASN A 170 12.39 -21.46 -7.11
CA ASN A 170 12.35 -22.26 -5.88
C ASN A 170 13.55 -21.94 -4.99
N TYR A 171 13.35 -21.08 -3.99
CA TYR A 171 14.37 -20.72 -3.02
C TYR A 171 14.29 -21.66 -1.83
N ARG A 172 15.26 -22.58 -1.71
CA ARG A 172 15.46 -23.31 -0.46
C ARG A 172 16.49 -22.54 0.36
N PRO A 173 16.15 -22.02 1.55
CA PRO A 173 17.16 -21.45 2.44
C PRO A 173 18.18 -22.55 2.76
N LYS A 174 19.48 -22.24 2.58
CA LYS A 174 20.54 -23.11 3.08
C LYS A 174 20.39 -23.17 4.60
N LYS A 175 20.11 -24.37 5.12
CA LYS A 175 20.14 -24.66 6.56
C LYS A 175 21.53 -24.40 7.12
#